data_AF-A0A8J7YDP6-F1
#
_entry.id   AF-A0A8J7YDP6-F1
#
_cell.length_a   1.000
_cell.length_b   1.000
_cell.length_c   1.000
_cell.angle_alpha   90.00
_cell.angle_beta   90.00
_cell.angle_gamma   90.00
#
_symmetry.space_group_name_H-M   'P 1'
#
loop_
_entity.id
_entity.type
_entity.pdbx_description
1 polymer ?
#
loop_
_entity_poly.entity_id
_entity_poly.type
_entity_poly.pdbx_seq_one_letter_code
_entity_poly.pdbx_strand_id
1 'polypeptide(L)'
;MIELKFHHFLKWSEIEEIIKKGKNNMVVVKLPNSIYHSKKMKYKIEHMKKHHIIVEMDNDKRGRHKKIDDTVKERILELYREGYSINNISNILKLPKSTIFINVRDEIGIISMERKKEELTSLMYQYKEHLIIENIYDNYFDTLFSELKMYIDENNLEMAHIKIKEISNYAKKLKKLL
;
A
#
# COMPACT_ATOMS: atom_id res chain seq x y z
N MET A 1 25.05 -30.57 4.99
CA MET A 1 23.58 -30.47 4.95
C MET A 1 23.22 -29.11 4.39
N ILE A 2 22.35 -29.05 3.38
CA ILE A 2 21.93 -27.81 2.71
C ILE A 2 20.44 -27.62 2.97
N GLU A 3 20.07 -26.49 3.57
CA GLU A 3 18.67 -26.12 3.77
C GLU A 3 18.26 -25.07 2.74
N LEU A 4 17.15 -25.31 2.03
CA LEU A 4 16.59 -24.43 1.02
C LEU A 4 15.15 -24.07 1.38
N LYS A 5 14.89 -22.78 1.59
CA LYS A 5 13.54 -22.24 1.86
C LYS A 5 12.99 -21.59 0.60
N PHE A 6 11.75 -21.95 0.22
CA PHE A 6 11.08 -21.36 -0.92
C PHE A 6 9.71 -20.82 -0.53
N HIS A 7 9.36 -19.63 -1.04
CA HIS A 7 8.06 -19.00 -0.78
C HIS A 7 7.15 -18.95 -2.02
N HIS A 8 7.52 -19.68 -3.08
CA HIS A 8 6.79 -19.79 -4.33
C HIS A 8 6.66 -21.24 -4.80
N PHE A 9 5.79 -21.46 -5.79
CA PHE A 9 5.62 -22.76 -6.43
C PHE A 9 6.84 -23.08 -7.30
N LEU A 10 7.62 -24.09 -6.90
CA LEU A 10 8.82 -24.53 -7.63
C LEU A 10 8.47 -24.99 -9.05
N LYS A 11 9.24 -24.51 -10.03
CA LYS A 11 9.27 -25.01 -11.41
C LYS A 11 10.06 -26.32 -11.48
N TRP A 12 9.89 -27.06 -12.57
CA TRP A 12 10.61 -28.32 -12.78
C TRP A 12 12.12 -28.11 -12.89
N SER A 13 12.56 -27.04 -13.56
CA SER A 13 13.98 -26.68 -13.65
C SER A 13 14.61 -26.46 -12.27
N GLU A 14 13.91 -25.80 -11.35
CA GLU A 14 14.39 -25.59 -9.97
C GLU A 14 14.49 -26.92 -9.21
N ILE A 15 13.54 -27.84 -9.43
CA ILE A 15 13.55 -29.18 -8.81
C ILE A 15 14.74 -30.01 -9.31
N GLU A 16 15.04 -29.96 -10.61
CA GLU A 16 16.19 -30.66 -11.18
C GLU A 16 17.52 -30.16 -10.60
N GLU A 17 17.65 -28.85 -10.40
CA GLU A 17 18.81 -28.27 -9.72
C GLU A 17 18.92 -28.72 -8.26
N ILE A 18 17.80 -28.76 -7.54
CA ILE A 18 17.75 -29.29 -6.16
C ILE A 18 18.21 -30.75 -6.12
N ILE A 19 17.72 -31.58 -7.05
CA ILE A 19 18.11 -32.99 -7.16
C ILE A 19 19.59 -33.13 -7.49
N LYS A 20 20.12 -32.30 -8.40
CA LYS A 20 21.55 -32.29 -8.74
C LYS A 20 22.41 -31.96 -7.52
N LYS A 21 21.99 -30.99 -6.70
CA LYS A 21 22.66 -30.65 -5.43
C LYS A 21 22.57 -31.78 -4.40
N GLY A 22 21.45 -32.52 -4.42
CA GLY A 22 21.18 -33.68 -3.56
C GLY A 22 22.07 -34.90 -3.82
N LYS A 23 22.72 -35.00 -4.98
CA LYS A 23 23.61 -36.14 -5.29
C LYS A 23 24.84 -36.21 -4.37
N ASN A 24 25.36 -35.06 -3.96
CA ASN A 24 26.59 -34.96 -3.16
C ASN A 24 26.32 -34.43 -1.75
N ASN A 25 25.09 -34.02 -1.44
CA ASN A 25 24.73 -33.37 -0.17
C ASN A 25 23.36 -33.82 0.30
N MET A 26 23.19 -33.95 1.62
CA MET A 26 21.87 -34.02 2.23
C MET A 26 21.17 -32.66 2.07
N VAL A 27 20.05 -32.63 1.35
CA VAL A 27 19.27 -31.40 1.06
C VAL A 27 17.91 -31.48 1.73
N VAL A 28 17.56 -30.42 2.47
CA VAL A 28 16.26 -30.21 3.09
C VAL A 28 15.57 -29.03 2.40
N VAL A 29 14.40 -29.26 1.84
CA VAL A 29 13.55 -28.25 1.21
C VAL A 29 12.39 -27.93 2.14
N LYS A 30 12.31 -26.68 2.60
CA LYS A 30 11.23 -26.19 3.45
C LYS A 30 10.23 -25.38 2.65
N LEU A 31 8.96 -25.78 2.68
CA LEU A 31 7.86 -25.16 1.95
C LEU A 31 6.75 -24.66 2.90
N PRO A 32 6.20 -23.45 2.70
CA PRO A 32 5.03 -22.98 3.42
C PRO A 32 3.85 -23.94 3.32
N ASN A 33 3.00 -23.96 4.36
CA ASN A 33 1.82 -24.81 4.47
C ASN A 33 0.93 -24.78 3.19
N SER A 34 0.69 -23.57 2.65
CA SER A 34 -0.12 -23.37 1.44
C SER A 34 0.47 -24.00 0.17
N ILE A 35 1.80 -24.16 0.12
CA ILE A 35 2.52 -24.75 -1.02
C ILE A 35 2.65 -26.26 -0.81
N TYR A 36 3.03 -26.69 0.41
CA TYR A 36 3.22 -28.10 0.75
C TYR A 36 1.95 -28.94 0.52
N HIS A 37 0.77 -28.42 0.87
CA HIS A 37 -0.51 -29.13 0.70
C HIS A 37 -1.23 -28.87 -0.63
N SER A 38 -0.64 -28.08 -1.53
CA SER A 38 -1.28 -27.77 -2.80
C SER A 38 -1.31 -28.97 -3.74
N LYS A 39 -2.47 -29.23 -4.38
CA LYS A 39 -2.60 -30.26 -5.43
C LYS A 39 -1.55 -30.11 -6.54
N LYS A 40 -1.16 -28.86 -6.88
CA LYS A 40 -0.17 -28.55 -7.91
C LYS A 40 1.26 -28.98 -7.54
N MET A 41 1.56 -29.11 -6.24
CA MET A 41 2.89 -29.48 -5.74
C MET A 41 3.02 -30.94 -5.33
N LYS A 42 1.90 -31.65 -5.12
CA LYS A 42 1.91 -33.04 -4.64
C LYS A 42 2.89 -33.92 -5.41
N TYR A 43 2.76 -33.95 -6.74
CA TYR A 43 3.63 -34.77 -7.60
C TYR A 43 5.09 -34.34 -7.55
N LYS A 44 5.35 -33.02 -7.49
CA LYS A 44 6.71 -32.45 -7.39
C LYS A 44 7.38 -32.80 -6.06
N ILE A 45 6.62 -32.78 -4.96
CA ILE A 45 7.10 -33.16 -3.63
C ILE A 45 7.41 -34.66 -3.59
N GLU A 46 6.53 -35.51 -4.14
CA GLU A 46 6.78 -36.95 -4.26
C GLU A 46 8.02 -37.23 -5.10
N HIS A 47 8.20 -36.52 -6.22
CA HIS A 47 9.39 -36.63 -7.07
C HIS A 47 10.67 -36.27 -6.30
N MET A 48 10.69 -35.14 -5.59
CA MET A 48 11.83 -34.75 -4.74
C MET A 48 12.15 -35.82 -3.68
N LYS A 49 11.14 -36.36 -3.00
CA LYS A 49 11.32 -37.42 -1.99
C LYS A 49 11.91 -38.70 -2.58
N LYS A 50 11.48 -39.11 -3.79
CA LYS A 50 12.06 -40.26 -4.51
C LYS A 50 13.55 -40.08 -4.83
N HIS A 51 14.01 -38.84 -4.97
CA HIS A 51 15.40 -38.50 -5.20
C HIS A 51 16.16 -38.16 -3.90
N HIS A 52 15.73 -38.69 -2.76
CA HIS A 52 16.39 -38.53 -1.45
C HIS A 52 16.47 -37.08 -0.94
N ILE A 53 15.61 -36.19 -1.45
CA ILE A 53 15.45 -34.83 -0.93
C ILE A 53 14.42 -34.86 0.19
N ILE A 54 14.80 -34.34 1.35
CA ILE A 54 13.90 -34.21 2.50
C ILE A 54 13.03 -32.98 2.25
N VAL A 55 11.71 -33.15 2.20
CA VAL A 55 10.77 -32.03 2.03
C VAL A 55 9.94 -31.88 3.28
N GLU A 56 10.11 -30.75 3.95
CA GLU A 56 9.46 -30.42 5.22
C GLU A 56 8.54 -29.21 5.06
N MET A 57 7.52 -29.16 5.91
CA MET A 57 6.71 -27.96 6.05
C MET A 57 7.49 -26.92 6.83
N ASP A 58 7.57 -25.71 6.29
CA ASP A 58 8.11 -24.55 6.98
C ASP A 58 7.12 -24.16 8.09
N ASN A 59 7.39 -24.70 9.29
CA ASN A 59 6.60 -24.48 10.50
C ASN A 59 7.06 -23.23 11.27
N ASP A 60 7.95 -22.42 10.70
CA ASP A 60 8.28 -21.11 11.25
C ASP A 60 6.99 -20.28 11.29
N LYS A 61 6.31 -20.30 12.44
CA LYS A 61 5.33 -19.28 12.80
C LYS A 61 6.08 -17.97 12.63
N ARG A 62 5.74 -17.17 11.60
CA ARG A 62 6.18 -15.77 11.54
C ARG A 62 5.83 -15.20 12.91
N GLY A 63 6.86 -14.93 13.71
CA GLY A 63 6.67 -14.51 15.10
C GLY A 63 5.73 -13.31 15.13
N ARG A 64 5.02 -13.12 16.25
CA ARG A 64 4.20 -11.93 16.45
C ARG A 64 5.06 -10.71 16.12
N HIS A 65 4.57 -9.84 15.23
CA HIS A 65 5.30 -8.64 14.87
C HIS A 65 5.71 -7.90 16.14
N LYS A 66 7.00 -7.52 16.22
CA LYS A 66 7.52 -6.81 17.38
C LYS A 66 6.72 -5.51 17.52
N LYS A 67 6.08 -5.34 18.68
CA LYS A 67 5.47 -4.06 19.03
C LYS A 67 6.61 -3.05 19.10
N ILE A 68 6.52 -1.98 18.31
CA ILE A 68 7.50 -0.90 18.38
C ILE A 68 7.20 -0.05 19.60
N ASP A 69 8.25 0.56 20.15
CA ASP A 69 8.11 1.55 21.20
C ASP A 69 7.41 2.80 20.66
N ASP A 70 6.72 3.54 21.54
CA ASP A 70 5.95 4.73 21.15
C ASP A 70 6.86 5.84 20.58
N THR A 71 8.10 5.97 21.08
CA THR A 71 9.07 6.93 20.53
C THR A 71 9.45 6.62 19.08
N VAL A 72 9.62 5.33 18.77
CA VAL A 72 9.92 4.85 17.41
C VAL A 72 8.70 5.03 16.52
N LYS A 73 7.50 4.82 17.07
CA LYS A 73 6.23 5.03 16.37
C LYS A 73 6.05 6.50 15.99
N GLU A 74 6.26 7.42 16.91
CA GLU A 74 6.21 8.87 16.65
C GLU A 74 7.19 9.25 15.55
N ARG A 75 8.44 8.76 15.62
CA ARG A 75 9.45 9.05 14.60
C ARG A 75 9.06 8.53 13.21
N ILE A 76 8.40 7.38 13.11
CA ILE A 76 7.87 6.85 11.84
C ILE A 76 6.81 7.81 11.28
N LEU A 77 5.89 8.28 12.12
CA LEU A 77 4.81 9.18 11.70
C LEU A 77 5.34 10.54 11.26
N GLU A 78 6.34 11.09 11.94
CA GLU A 78 7.06 12.30 11.52
C GLU A 78 7.68 12.15 10.14
N LEU A 79 8.49 11.11 9.93
CA LEU A 79 9.12 10.86 8.63
C LEU A 79 8.06 10.69 7.53
N TYR A 80 6.92 10.06 7.84
CA TYR A 80 5.83 9.97 6.88
C TYR A 80 5.22 11.35 6.55
N ARG A 81 5.04 12.21 7.56
CA ARG A 81 4.61 13.63 7.43
C ARG A 81 5.63 14.51 6.71
N GLU A 82 6.91 14.15 6.72
CA GLU A 82 7.96 14.78 5.91
C GLU A 82 7.95 14.29 4.44
N GLY A 83 7.17 13.26 4.12
CA GLY A 83 7.00 12.74 2.76
C GLY A 83 7.81 11.48 2.44
N TYR A 84 8.48 10.88 3.44
CA TYR A 84 9.19 9.62 3.22
C TYR A 84 8.22 8.44 3.05
N SER A 85 8.49 7.59 2.06
CA SER A 85 7.74 6.34 1.88
C SER A 85 8.06 5.33 2.99
N ILE A 86 7.17 4.36 3.23
CA ILE A 86 7.43 3.23 4.16
C ILE A 86 8.75 2.51 3.84
N ASN A 87 9.12 2.44 2.56
CA ASN A 87 10.39 1.85 2.15
C ASN A 87 11.58 2.67 2.62
N ASN A 88 11.51 3.99 2.46
CA ASN A 88 12.57 4.90 2.91
C ASN A 88 12.70 4.87 4.43
N ILE A 89 11.57 4.90 5.14
CA ILE A 89 11.53 4.83 6.60
C ILE A 89 12.11 3.49 7.10
N SER A 90 11.78 2.39 6.44
CA SER A 90 12.36 1.06 6.72
C SER A 90 13.89 1.06 6.62
N ASN A 91 14.44 1.73 5.61
CA ASN A 91 15.89 1.84 5.43
C ASN A 91 16.53 2.75 6.49
N ILE A 92 15.92 3.91 6.80
CA ILE A 92 16.41 4.89 7.77
C ILE A 92 16.46 4.28 9.18
N LEU A 93 15.36 3.64 9.60
CA LEU A 93 15.22 3.09 10.95
C LEU A 93 15.75 1.65 11.07
N LYS A 94 16.20 1.05 9.97
CA LYS A 94 16.63 -0.36 9.89
C LYS A 94 15.57 -1.33 10.45
N LEU A 95 14.29 -1.02 10.20
CA LEU A 95 13.15 -1.83 10.63
C LEU A 95 12.50 -2.53 9.44
N PRO A 96 12.04 -3.79 9.58
CA PRO A 96 11.29 -4.45 8.52
C PRO A 96 10.03 -3.66 8.13
N LYS A 97 9.78 -3.53 6.83
CA LYS A 97 8.59 -2.84 6.28
C LYS A 97 7.29 -3.34 6.88
N SER A 98 7.16 -4.66 7.05
CA SER A 98 5.98 -5.30 7.63
C SER A 98 5.76 -4.89 9.09
N THR A 99 6.84 -4.75 9.86
CA THR A 99 6.80 -4.27 11.24
C THR A 99 6.34 -2.82 11.30
N ILE A 100 6.88 -1.95 10.44
CA ILE A 100 6.43 -0.55 10.36
C ILE A 100 4.93 -0.52 10.02
N PHE A 101 4.56 -1.12 8.88
CA PHE A 101 3.19 -1.06 8.37
C PHE A 101 2.17 -1.51 9.42
N ILE A 102 2.40 -2.62 10.11
CA ILE A 102 1.43 -3.14 11.10
C ILE A 102 1.27 -2.24 12.32
N ASN A 103 2.30 -1.51 12.71
CA ASN A 103 2.27 -0.69 13.92
C ASN A 103 1.74 0.74 13.69
N VAL A 104 1.74 1.24 12.45
CA VAL A 104 1.33 2.62 12.13
C VAL A 104 0.29 2.74 11.01
N ARG A 105 -0.31 1.62 10.58
CA ARG A 105 -1.23 1.60 9.42
C ARG A 105 -2.37 2.61 9.57
N ASP A 106 -2.99 2.63 10.74
CA ASP A 106 -4.22 3.38 10.96
C ASP A 106 -3.90 4.88 11.02
N GLU A 107 -2.83 5.25 11.71
CA GLU A 107 -2.35 6.63 11.81
C GLU A 107 -1.88 7.17 10.46
N ILE A 108 -1.17 6.35 9.67
CA ILE A 108 -0.81 6.69 8.29
C ILE A 108 -2.05 6.90 7.43
N GLY A 109 -3.09 6.08 7.64
CA GLY A 109 -4.38 6.24 6.96
C GLY A 109 -4.98 7.61 7.23
N ILE A 110 -4.99 8.04 8.50
CA ILE A 110 -5.48 9.36 8.93
C ILE A 110 -4.64 10.48 8.30
N ILE A 111 -3.31 10.43 8.44
CA ILE A 111 -2.40 11.46 7.87
C ILE A 111 -2.57 11.57 6.35
N SER A 112 -2.69 10.44 5.65
CA SER A 112 -2.89 10.42 4.21
C SER A 112 -4.22 11.06 3.80
N MET A 113 -5.26 10.83 4.60
CA MET A 113 -6.58 11.40 4.37
C MET A 113 -6.61 12.91 4.64
N GLU A 114 -5.97 13.37 5.72
CA GLU A 114 -5.81 14.80 6.04
C GLU A 114 -5.09 15.54 4.90
N ARG A 115 -3.96 14.99 4.42
CA ARG A 115 -3.22 15.57 3.28
C ARG A 115 -4.07 15.71 2.02
N LYS A 116 -4.83 14.67 1.66
CA LYS A 116 -5.72 14.72 0.48
C LYS A 116 -6.80 15.79 0.63
N LYS A 117 -7.30 16.00 1.84
CA LYS A 117 -8.27 17.05 2.15
C LYS A 117 -7.66 18.45 2.00
N GLU A 118 -6.43 18.63 2.47
CA GLU A 118 -5.66 19.87 2.28
C GLU A 118 -5.36 20.15 0.80
N GLU A 119 -4.94 19.12 0.04
CA GLU A 119 -4.72 19.20 -1.40
C GLU A 119 -6.01 19.60 -2.14
N LEU A 120 -7.13 18.95 -1.84
CA LEU A 120 -8.43 19.27 -2.45
C LEU A 120 -8.85 20.71 -2.12
N THR A 121 -8.67 21.14 -0.88
CA THR A 121 -8.97 22.52 -0.45
C THR A 121 -8.09 23.53 -1.19
N SER A 122 -6.82 23.21 -1.37
CA SER A 122 -5.89 24.07 -2.13
C SER A 122 -6.29 24.18 -3.61
N LEU A 123 -6.65 23.06 -4.24
CA LEU A 123 -7.14 23.02 -5.62
C LEU A 123 -8.45 23.81 -5.78
N MET A 124 -9.34 23.72 -4.80
CA MET A 124 -10.58 24.50 -4.77
C MET A 124 -10.28 26.01 -4.80
N TYR A 125 -9.37 26.49 -3.95
CA TYR A 125 -8.99 27.91 -3.94
C TYR A 125 -8.28 28.33 -5.23
N GLN A 126 -7.37 27.51 -5.76
CA GLN A 126 -6.74 27.78 -7.05
C GLN A 126 -7.76 27.90 -8.18
N TYR A 127 -8.79 27.06 -8.17
CA TYR A 127 -9.85 27.15 -9.17
C TYR A 127 -10.72 28.39 -8.98
N LYS A 128 -11.03 28.78 -7.74
CA LYS A 128 -11.70 30.07 -7.44
C LYS A 128 -10.91 31.25 -8.03
N GLU A 129 -9.61 31.33 -7.77
CA GLU A 129 -8.73 32.38 -8.32
C GLU A 129 -8.73 32.38 -9.85
N HIS A 130 -8.65 31.21 -10.48
CA HIS A 130 -8.69 31.09 -11.93
C HIS A 130 -9.99 31.65 -12.54
N LEU A 131 -11.14 31.36 -11.94
CA LEU A 131 -12.42 31.90 -12.39
C LEU A 131 -12.49 33.44 -12.26
N ILE A 132 -11.87 34.00 -11.22
CA ILE A 132 -11.76 35.45 -11.02
C ILE A 132 -10.90 36.09 -12.12
N ILE A 133 -9.73 35.51 -12.39
CA ILE A 133 -8.80 35.98 -13.44
C ILE A 133 -9.47 35.96 -14.82
N GLU A 134 -10.28 34.94 -15.11
CA GLU A 134 -11.03 34.82 -16.36
C GLU A 134 -12.26 35.74 -16.44
N ASN A 135 -12.53 36.58 -15.44
CA ASN A 135 -13.72 37.44 -15.36
C ASN A 135 -15.05 36.69 -15.51
N ILE A 136 -15.10 35.42 -15.09
CA ILE A 136 -16.32 34.59 -15.08
C ILE A 136 -16.84 34.34 -13.66
N TYR A 137 -16.16 34.89 -12.64
CA TYR A 137 -16.57 34.75 -11.25
C TYR A 137 -17.68 35.74 -10.91
N ASP A 138 -18.73 35.25 -10.25
CA ASP A 138 -19.88 36.01 -9.78
C ASP A 138 -20.27 35.62 -8.35
N ASN A 139 -21.27 36.33 -7.80
CA ASN A 139 -21.73 36.12 -6.43
C ASN A 139 -22.31 34.72 -6.17
N TYR A 140 -22.77 34.01 -7.20
CA TYR A 140 -23.31 32.66 -7.02
C TYR A 140 -22.19 31.65 -6.73
N PHE A 141 -21.00 31.87 -7.29
CA PHE A 141 -19.83 31.05 -6.96
C PHE A 141 -19.43 31.15 -5.49
N ASP A 142 -19.60 32.29 -4.81
CA ASP A 142 -19.28 32.39 -3.37
C ASP A 142 -20.09 31.39 -2.55
N THR A 143 -21.38 31.23 -2.84
CA THR A 143 -22.23 30.22 -2.22
C THR A 143 -21.74 28.81 -2.53
N LEU A 144 -21.49 28.51 -3.81
CA LEU A 144 -21.07 27.17 -4.24
C LEU A 144 -19.73 26.75 -3.62
N PHE A 145 -18.75 27.66 -3.57
CA PHE A 145 -17.45 27.38 -2.95
C PHE A 145 -17.54 27.27 -1.43
N SER A 146 -18.43 28.03 -0.79
CA SER A 146 -18.68 27.90 0.66
C SER A 146 -19.31 26.55 1.01
N GLU A 147 -20.32 26.11 0.26
CA GLU A 147 -20.92 24.79 0.40
C GLU A 147 -19.91 23.67 0.15
N LEU A 148 -19.11 23.78 -0.92
CA LEU A 148 -18.05 22.81 -1.20
C LEU A 148 -17.06 22.72 -0.04
N LYS A 149 -16.61 23.86 0.51
CA LYS A 149 -15.70 23.88 1.65
C LYS A 149 -16.31 23.20 2.87
N MET A 150 -17.57 23.48 3.18
CA MET A 150 -18.29 22.82 4.27
C MET A 150 -18.30 21.30 4.10
N TYR A 151 -18.64 20.78 2.91
CA TYR A 151 -18.66 19.34 2.65
C TYR A 151 -17.27 18.69 2.71
N ILE A 152 -16.24 19.38 2.25
CA ILE A 152 -14.85 18.93 2.43
C ILE A 152 -14.50 18.85 3.92
N ASP A 153 -14.90 19.87 4.69
CA ASP A 153 -14.62 19.96 6.12
C ASP A 153 -15.31 18.84 6.91
N GLU A 154 -16.55 18.51 6.58
CA GLU A 154 -17.33 17.40 7.14
C GLU A 154 -16.96 16.02 6.59
N ASN A 155 -16.00 15.95 5.65
CA ASN A 155 -15.61 14.72 4.97
C ASN A 155 -16.77 14.03 4.21
N ASN A 156 -17.75 14.82 3.75
CA ASN A 156 -18.85 14.36 2.92
C ASN A 156 -18.44 14.39 1.44
N LEU A 157 -17.64 13.40 1.03
CA LEU A 157 -17.04 13.34 -0.31
C LEU A 157 -18.07 13.22 -1.44
N GLU A 158 -19.22 12.61 -1.17
CA GLU A 158 -20.30 12.49 -2.16
C GLU A 158 -20.88 13.87 -2.49
N MET A 159 -21.23 14.65 -1.46
CA MET A 159 -21.75 16.00 -1.65
C MET A 159 -20.69 16.95 -2.20
N ALA A 160 -19.43 16.83 -1.75
CA ALA A 160 -18.32 17.60 -2.31
C ALA A 160 -18.18 17.35 -3.82
N HIS A 161 -18.25 16.09 -4.27
CA HIS A 161 -18.20 15.75 -5.70
C HIS A 161 -19.37 16.32 -6.51
N ILE A 162 -20.58 16.26 -5.96
CA ILE A 162 -21.77 16.87 -6.58
C ILE A 162 -21.54 18.37 -6.76
N LYS A 163 -21.05 19.06 -5.72
CA LYS A 163 -20.78 20.50 -5.77
C LYS A 163 -19.67 20.87 -6.75
N ILE A 164 -18.59 20.09 -6.82
CA ILE A 164 -17.53 20.31 -7.83
C ILE A 164 -18.11 20.24 -9.25
N LYS A 165 -18.99 19.26 -9.53
CA LYS A 165 -19.66 19.15 -10.84
C LYS A 165 -20.54 20.35 -11.13
N GLU A 166 -21.30 20.81 -10.14
CA GLU A 166 -22.16 21.98 -10.25
C GLU A 166 -21.35 23.24 -10.59
N ILE A 167 -20.28 23.51 -9.84
CA ILE A 167 -19.34 24.61 -10.09
C ILE A 167 -18.78 24.52 -11.52
N SER A 168 -18.28 23.35 -11.93
CA SER A 168 -17.73 23.14 -13.27
C SER A 168 -18.76 23.38 -14.37
N ASN A 169 -19.98 22.89 -14.19
CA ASN A 169 -21.06 23.07 -15.17
C ASN A 169 -21.50 24.52 -15.29
N TYR A 170 -21.57 25.22 -14.15
CA TYR A 170 -21.90 26.63 -14.12
C TYR A 170 -20.83 27.48 -14.80
N ALA A 171 -19.55 27.24 -14.49
CA ALA A 171 -18.42 27.89 -15.16
C ALA A 171 -18.44 27.66 -16.68
N LYS A 172 -18.71 26.43 -17.14
CA LYS A 172 -18.85 26.13 -18.58
C LYS A 172 -20.01 26.88 -19.23
N LYS A 173 -21.13 27.07 -18.53
CA LYS A 173 -22.27 27.82 -19.03
C LYS A 173 -21.92 29.29 -19.21
N LEU A 174 -21.27 29.90 -18.22
CA LEU A 174 -20.83 31.30 -18.28
C LEU A 174 -19.80 31.52 -19.38
N LYS A 175 -18.82 30.63 -19.53
CA LYS A 175 -17.84 30.68 -20.62
C LYS A 175 -18.45 30.62 -22.03
N LYS A 176 -19.64 30.04 -22.19
CA LYS A 176 -20.35 29.99 -23.48
C LYS A 176 -21.15 31.26 -23.78
N LEU A 177 -21.37 32.10 -22.77
CA LEU A 177 -22.13 33.34 -22.88
C LEU A 177 -21.24 34.56 -23.13
N LEU A 178 -19.91 34.40 -22.97
CA LEU A 178 -18.85 35.34 -23.34
C LEU A 178 -18.36 35.04 -24.77
#